data_AF-A0A817Z157-F1
#
_entry.id   AF-A0A817Z157-F1
#
_cell.length_a   1.000
_cell.length_b   1.000
_cell.length_c   1.000
_cell.angle_alpha   90.00
_cell.angle_beta   90.00
_cell.angle_gamma   90.00
#
_symmetry.space_group_name_H-M   'P 1'
#
loop_
_entity.id
_entity.type
_entity.pdbx_description
1 polymer ?
#
loop_
_entity_poly.entity_id
_entity_poly.type
_entity_poly.pdbx_seq_one_letter_code
_entity_poly.pdbx_strand_id
1 'polypeptide(L)'
;MSSSTEPIIVTPTDQVSVTVVRKSDGQSITFVLDEKTHVHNLKKELKLRLKPKYEQGCRLIFRDKVLKGKHSLRHYGIKKGVNDQAISMDDSKDWKSSSSSSDSEQEK
;
A
#
# COMPACT_ATOMS: atom_id res chain seq x y z
N MET A 1 -10.81 -48.19 -8.77
CA MET A 1 -11.15 -47.23 -7.71
C MET A 1 -10.34 -45.97 -7.96
N SER A 2 -10.93 -44.97 -8.61
CA SER A 2 -10.23 -43.74 -8.98
C SER A 2 -10.21 -42.79 -7.78
N SER A 3 -9.07 -42.66 -7.14
CA SER A 3 -8.84 -41.65 -6.10
C SER A 3 -8.70 -40.29 -6.77
N SER A 4 -9.79 -39.53 -6.79
CA SER A 4 -9.81 -38.15 -7.25
C SER A 4 -9.15 -37.27 -6.19
N THR A 5 -7.87 -36.96 -6.36
CA THR A 5 -7.17 -35.97 -5.53
C THR A 5 -7.68 -34.59 -5.92
N GLU A 6 -8.66 -34.09 -5.18
CA GLU A 6 -9.07 -32.69 -5.28
C GLU A 6 -7.89 -31.79 -4.86
N PRO A 7 -7.52 -30.77 -5.64
CA PRO A 7 -6.52 -29.81 -5.21
C PRO A 7 -7.10 -29.04 -4.02
N ILE A 8 -6.51 -29.26 -2.84
CA ILE A 8 -6.72 -28.41 -1.66
C ILE A 8 -6.42 -26.97 -2.06
N ILE A 9 -7.48 -26.19 -2.25
CA ILE A 9 -7.40 -24.74 -2.38
C ILE A 9 -6.96 -24.25 -1.00
N VAL A 10 -5.65 -24.11 -0.80
CA VAL A 10 -5.09 -23.35 0.30
C VAL A 10 -5.55 -21.91 0.12
N THR A 11 -6.73 -21.60 0.66
CA THR A 11 -7.15 -20.21 0.87
C THR A 11 -6.10 -19.62 1.80
N PRO A 12 -5.30 -18.62 1.37
CA PRO A 12 -4.28 -18.05 2.24
C PRO A 12 -4.98 -17.41 3.44
N THR A 13 -4.81 -18.02 4.61
CA THR A 13 -5.55 -17.72 5.84
C THR A 13 -5.27 -16.31 6.38
N ASP A 14 -4.24 -15.64 5.87
CA ASP A 14 -3.68 -14.36 6.29
C ASP A 14 -4.06 -13.16 5.38
N GLN A 15 -5.03 -13.32 4.47
CA GLN A 15 -5.48 -12.21 3.62
C GLN A 15 -6.28 -11.14 4.40
N VAL A 16 -6.00 -9.88 4.08
CA VAL A 16 -6.60 -8.67 4.61
C VAL A 16 -7.13 -7.80 3.46
N SER A 17 -8.34 -7.28 3.64
CA SER A 17 -8.94 -6.31 2.73
C SER A 17 -8.59 -4.89 3.18
N VAL A 18 -7.90 -4.15 2.33
CA VAL A 18 -7.43 -2.80 2.61
C VAL A 18 -8.02 -1.85 1.58
N THR A 19 -8.77 -0.85 2.03
CA THR A 19 -9.38 0.14 1.14
C THR A 19 -8.56 1.41 1.17
N VAL A 20 -7.98 1.79 0.04
CA VAL A 20 -7.20 3.01 -0.08
C VAL A 20 -8.06 4.08 -0.72
N VAL A 21 -8.29 5.18 -0.02
CA VAL A 21 -9.11 6.31 -0.46
C VAL A 21 -8.20 7.48 -0.81
N ARG A 22 -8.20 7.88 -2.08
CA ARG A 22 -7.44 9.02 -2.57
C ARG A 22 -8.13 10.32 -2.17
N LYS A 23 -7.42 11.19 -1.44
CA LYS A 23 -7.97 12.46 -0.96
C LYS A 23 -8.16 13.50 -2.06
N SER A 24 -7.37 13.43 -3.14
CA SER A 24 -7.40 14.39 -4.25
C SER A 24 -8.73 14.35 -5.03
N ASP A 25 -9.29 13.16 -5.24
CA ASP A 25 -10.47 12.94 -6.09
C ASP A 25 -11.56 12.06 -5.43
N GLY A 26 -11.29 11.55 -4.23
CA GLY A 26 -12.21 10.66 -3.51
C GLY A 26 -12.21 9.21 -4.00
N GLN A 27 -11.39 8.84 -4.99
CA GLN A 27 -11.37 7.48 -5.53
C GLN A 27 -10.88 6.48 -4.48
N SER A 28 -11.69 5.47 -4.20
CA SER A 28 -11.34 4.37 -3.33
C SER A 28 -11.04 3.10 -4.13
N ILE A 29 -9.98 2.39 -3.76
CA ILE A 29 -9.64 1.09 -4.33
C ILE A 29 -9.34 0.09 -3.21
N THR A 30 -9.99 -1.06 -3.28
CA THR A 30 -9.79 -2.14 -2.30
C THR A 30 -8.80 -3.16 -2.84
N PHE A 31 -7.81 -3.49 -2.01
CA PHE A 31 -6.84 -4.53 -2.25
C PHE A 31 -7.04 -5.67 -1.28
N VAL A 32 -6.87 -6.90 -1.76
CA VAL A 32 -6.79 -8.09 -0.92
C VAL A 32 -5.32 -8.51 -0.89
N LEU A 33 -4.66 -8.27 0.24
CA LEU A 33 -3.21 -8.49 0.42
C LEU A 33 -2.97 -9.38 1.64
N ASP A 34 -1.79 -9.95 1.78
CA ASP A 34 -1.40 -10.65 3.01
C ASP A 34 -1.02 -9.62 4.10
N GLU A 35 -1.32 -9.86 5.38
CA GLU A 35 -0.90 -8.98 6.49
C GLU A 35 0.63 -8.79 6.59
N LYS A 36 1.42 -9.75 6.07
CA LYS A 36 2.88 -9.70 5.96
C LYS A 36 3.36 -8.86 4.78
N THR A 37 2.45 -8.44 3.89
CA THR A 37 2.77 -7.58 2.75
C THR A 37 3.34 -6.26 3.24
N HIS A 38 4.42 -5.83 2.58
CA HIS A 38 5.04 -4.54 2.86
C HIS A 38 4.24 -3.41 2.22
N VAL A 39 4.16 -2.28 2.92
CA VAL A 39 3.50 -1.06 2.41
C VAL A 39 4.11 -0.62 1.07
N HIS A 40 5.41 -0.87 0.85
CA HIS A 40 6.06 -0.63 -0.43
C HIS A 40 5.38 -1.36 -1.61
N ASN A 41 5.01 -2.63 -1.42
CA ASN A 41 4.33 -3.40 -2.45
C ASN A 41 2.91 -2.87 -2.71
N LEU A 42 2.18 -2.50 -1.65
CA LEU A 42 0.89 -1.83 -1.78
C LEU A 42 1.01 -0.52 -2.59
N LYS A 43 2.05 0.30 -2.35
CA LYS A 43 2.30 1.51 -3.13
C LYS A 43 2.62 1.24 -4.60
N LYS A 44 3.30 0.12 -4.91
CA LYS A 44 3.54 -0.29 -6.30
C LYS A 44 2.24 -0.67 -6.99
N GLU A 45 1.42 -1.50 -6.34
CA GLU A 45 0.10 -1.90 -6.86
C GLU A 45 -0.83 -0.70 -7.07
N LEU A 46 -0.88 0.22 -6.11
CA LEU A 46 -1.60 1.48 -6.23
C LEU A 46 -1.13 2.27 -7.45
N LYS A 47 0.18 2.36 -7.71
CA LYS A 47 0.73 3.11 -8.85
C LYS A 47 0.37 2.46 -10.19
N LEU A 48 0.17 1.15 -10.21
CA LEU A 48 -0.23 0.40 -11.39
C LEU A 48 -1.73 0.56 -11.67
N ARG A 49 -2.56 0.55 -10.62
CA ARG A 49 -4.03 0.57 -10.74
C ARG A 49 -4.64 1.97 -10.75
N LEU A 50 -4.14 2.90 -9.94
CA LEU A 50 -4.62 4.28 -9.93
C LEU A 50 -4.05 5.06 -11.11
N LYS A 51 -4.96 5.72 -11.84
CA LYS A 51 -4.66 6.73 -12.85
C LYS A 51 -5.39 8.03 -12.47
N PRO A 52 -4.78 9.20 -12.62
CA PRO A 52 -3.42 9.46 -13.13
C PRO A 52 -2.32 8.93 -12.19
N LYS A 53 -1.17 8.55 -12.78
CA LYS A 53 -0.01 8.10 -12.01
C LYS A 53 0.47 9.27 -11.16
N TYR A 54 0.54 9.07 -9.84
CA TYR A 54 1.17 10.03 -8.93
C TYR A 54 2.69 9.91 -9.06
N GLU A 55 3.26 10.59 -10.07
CA GLU A 55 4.71 10.57 -10.30
C GLU A 55 5.49 11.21 -9.16
N GLN A 56 4.86 12.13 -8.45
CA GLN A 56 5.41 12.93 -7.36
C GLN A 56 5.44 12.21 -5.99
N GLY A 57 5.07 10.92 -5.95
CA GLY A 57 4.97 10.13 -4.72
C GLY A 57 3.64 10.31 -4.00
N CYS A 58 3.33 9.41 -3.06
CA CYS A 58 2.12 9.50 -2.25
C CYS A 58 2.39 9.12 -0.80
N ARG A 59 1.64 9.79 0.09
CA ARG A 59 1.61 9.51 1.52
C ARG A 59 0.37 8.69 1.82
N LEU A 60 0.59 7.47 2.32
CA LEU A 60 -0.49 6.63 2.83
C LEU A 60 -0.62 6.88 4.32
N ILE A 61 -1.82 7.19 4.80
CA ILE A 61 -2.12 7.55 6.19
C ILE A 61 -3.17 6.58 6.70
N PHE A 62 -2.90 5.94 7.83
CA PHE A 62 -3.80 5.02 8.49
C PHE A 62 -3.84 5.35 9.98
N ARG A 63 -5.02 5.66 10.54
CA ARG A 63 -5.18 6.05 11.96
C ARG A 63 -4.17 7.12 12.39
N ASP A 64 -4.11 8.21 11.63
CA ASP A 64 -3.17 9.33 11.82
C ASP A 64 -1.68 8.99 11.69
N LYS A 65 -1.34 7.76 11.31
CA LYS A 65 0.04 7.32 11.09
C LYS A 65 0.36 7.23 9.61
N VAL A 66 1.49 7.85 9.25
CA VAL A 66 2.03 7.73 7.90
C VAL A 66 2.66 6.35 7.72
N LEU A 67 2.15 5.59 6.76
CA LEU A 67 2.67 4.29 6.39
C LEU A 67 3.99 4.43 5.61
N LYS A 68 5.07 3.98 6.24
CA LYS A 68 6.40 3.86 5.64
C LYS A 68 6.53 2.52 4.92
N GLY A 69 7.12 2.53 3.72
CA GLY A 69 7.27 1.36 2.86
C GLY A 69 8.04 0.19 3.48
N LYS A 70 8.93 0.47 4.44
CA LYS A 70 9.76 -0.51 5.16
C LYS A 70 9.00 -1.39 6.15
N HIS A 71 7.77 -1.03 6.51
CA HIS A 71 6.96 -1.77 7.47
C HIS A 71 5.85 -2.56 6.76
N SER A 72 5.49 -3.70 7.35
CA SER A 72 4.35 -4.51 6.90
C SER A 72 3.01 -3.92 7.34
N LEU A 73 1.92 -4.35 6.70
CA LEU A 73 0.56 -3.98 7.07
C LEU A 73 0.27 -4.33 8.55
N ARG A 74 0.68 -5.52 8.99
CA ARG A 74 0.55 -5.99 10.38
C ARG A 74 1.15 -5.04 11.41
N HIS A 75 2.26 -4.36 11.08
CA HIS A 75 2.92 -3.39 11.98
C HIS A 75 2.00 -2.23 12.39
N TYR A 76 1.08 -1.83 11.51
CA TYR A 76 0.13 -0.75 11.75
C TYR A 76 -1.22 -1.23 12.31
N GLY A 77 -1.36 -2.53 12.56
CA GLY A 77 -2.61 -3.13 13.02
C GLY A 77 -3.60 -3.45 11.91
N ILE A 78 -3.16 -3.44 10.65
CA ILE A 78 -3.92 -3.92 9.48
C ILE A 78 -3.78 -5.44 9.48
N LYS A 79 -4.83 -6.12 9.93
CA LYS A 79 -4.86 -7.57 10.15
C LYS A 79 -6.25 -8.12 9.85
N LYS A 80 -6.33 -9.43 9.65
CA LYS A 80 -7.60 -10.10 9.32
C LYS A 80 -8.63 -9.91 10.44
N GLY A 81 -9.89 -9.72 10.05
CA GLY A 81 -11.02 -9.51 10.98
C GLY A 81 -11.22 -8.06 11.42
N VAL A 82 -10.40 -7.12 10.95
CA VAL A 82 -10.66 -5.68 11.13
C VAL A 82 -11.45 -5.17 9.94
N ASN A 83 -12.70 -4.74 10.13
CA ASN A 83 -13.53 -4.23 9.02
C ASN A 83 -13.15 -2.80 8.61
N ASP A 84 -12.53 -2.04 9.52
CA ASP A 84 -12.19 -0.62 9.31
C ASP A 84 -10.71 -0.44 8.95
N GLN A 85 -10.38 -0.77 7.69
CA GLN A 85 -9.02 -0.73 7.14
C GLN A 85 -8.91 0.29 6.00
N ALA A 86 -9.45 1.49 6.24
CA ALA A 86 -9.39 2.61 5.31
C ALA A 86 -8.06 3.37 5.44
N ILE A 87 -7.27 3.37 4.37
CA ILE A 87 -6.03 4.13 4.25
C ILE A 87 -6.29 5.37 3.41
N SER A 88 -6.04 6.55 3.95
CA SER A 88 -6.08 7.78 3.17
C SER A 88 -4.80 7.93 2.36
N MET A 89 -4.92 8.11 1.05
CA MET A 89 -3.82 8.42 0.16
C MET A 89 -3.82 9.93 -0.13
N ASP A 90 -2.70 10.57 0.20
CA ASP A 90 -2.44 11.98 -0.08
C ASP A 90 -1.34 12.09 -1.14
N ASP A 91 -1.71 12.60 -2.31
CA ASP A 91 -0.84 12.88 -3.45
C ASP A 91 -0.87 14.36 -3.85
N SER A 92 -1.37 15.23 -2.96
CA SER A 92 -1.55 16.66 -3.21
C SER A 92 -0.24 17.44 -3.36
N LYS A 93 0.87 16.87 -2.88
CA LYS A 93 2.19 17.52 -2.83
C LYS A 93 3.26 16.57 -3.34
N ASP A 94 4.33 17.14 -3.90
CA ASP A 94 5.52 16.37 -4.27
C ASP A 94 6.24 15.82 -3.04
N TRP A 95 5.92 14.56 -2.74
CA TRP A 95 6.47 13.82 -1.61
C TRP A 95 7.82 13.20 -1.92
N LYS A 96 8.27 13.26 -3.19
CA LYS A 96 9.62 12.85 -3.61
C LYS A 96 10.67 13.91 -3.31
N SER A 97 10.31 15.19 -3.37
CA SER A 97 11.23 16.32 -3.22
C SER A 97 11.72 16.55 -1.79
N SER A 98 11.05 15.98 -0.79
CA SER A 98 11.50 16.08 0.61
C SER A 98 12.71 15.21 0.96
N SER A 99 13.35 14.57 -0.02
CA SER A 99 14.68 13.94 0.12
C SER A 99 15.82 14.76 -0.51
N SER A 100 15.62 16.05 -0.80
CA SER A 100 16.70 16.90 -1.32
C SER A 100 17.49 17.53 -0.18
N SER A 101 18.61 16.90 0.17
CA SER A 101 19.81 17.41 0.87
C SER A 101 20.79 16.22 0.85
N SER A 102 22.01 16.21 0.31
CA SER A 102 23.00 17.21 -0.11
C SER A 102 23.95 16.52 -1.13
N ASP A 103 24.65 17.23 -2.02
CA ASP A 103 26.10 17.56 -1.95
C ASP A 103 26.76 17.00 -3.24
N SER A 104 27.55 17.66 -4.09
CA SER A 104 28.17 18.98 -4.14
C SER A 104 28.41 19.36 -5.61
N GLU A 105 28.44 20.67 -5.86
CA GLU A 105 29.12 21.25 -7.01
C GLU A 105 30.60 20.86 -6.98
N GLN A 106 31.16 20.46 -8.13
CA GLN A 106 32.56 20.72 -8.39
C GLN A 106 32.74 20.98 -9.89
N GLU A 107 32.62 22.26 -10.23
CA GLU A 107 33.38 22.88 -11.30
C GLU A 107 34.86 22.52 -11.12
N LYS A 108 35.53 22.04 -12.18
CA LYS A 108 36.68 22.70 -12.82
C LYS A 108 37.26 21.84 -13.95
#